data_AF-A0AA34YZW3-F1
#
_entry.id   AF-A0AA34YZW3-F1
#
_cell.length_a   1.000
_cell.length_b   1.000
_cell.length_c   1.000
_cell.angle_alpha   90.00
_cell.angle_beta   90.00
_cell.angle_gamma   90.00
#
_symmetry.space_group_name_H-M   'P 1'
#
loop_
_entity.id
_entity.type
_entity.pdbx_description
1 polymer ?
#
loop_
_entity_poly.entity_id
_entity_poly.type
_entity_poly.pdbx_seq_one_letter_code
_entity_poly.pdbx_strand_id
1 'polypeptide(L)'
;MSKNDKDKLVDTVMGEAILTLLESADDISFDALIVQLQENLSSETDSERQEAWRSAISGVHHFRTQPEHSKKSAWSLQTTQRKSRLRDDTLLSISKAIKH
;
A
#
# COMPACT_ATOMS: atom_id res chain seq x y z
N MET A 1 12.05 25.22 6.19
CA MET A 1 11.84 23.91 5.53
C MET A 1 11.07 24.07 4.23
N SER A 2 11.41 23.28 3.21
CA SER A 2 10.60 23.14 1.99
C SER A 2 9.30 22.40 2.29
N LYS A 3 8.26 22.58 1.48
CA LYS A 3 6.98 21.87 1.63
C LYS A 3 7.16 20.35 1.64
N ASN A 4 8.13 19.85 0.87
CA ASN A 4 8.51 18.44 0.80
C ASN A 4 9.11 17.91 2.12
N ASP A 5 9.78 18.78 2.89
CA ASP A 5 10.37 18.37 4.17
C ASP A 5 9.29 18.17 5.24
N LYS A 6 8.22 18.98 5.17
CA LYS A 6 7.04 18.83 6.03
C LYS A 6 6.28 17.54 5.71
N ASP A 7 6.05 17.26 4.43
CA ASP A 7 5.35 16.04 4.01
C ASP A 7 6.13 14.78 4.44
N LYS A 8 7.45 14.78 4.26
CA LYS A 8 8.33 13.71 4.78
C LYS A 8 8.30 13.58 6.29
N LEU A 9 8.23 14.71 7.00
CA LEU A 9 8.14 14.70 8.45
C LEU A 9 6.83 14.06 8.90
N VAL A 10 5.71 14.37 8.23
CA VAL A 10 4.41 13.71 8.44
C VAL A 10 4.51 12.21 8.21
N ASP A 11 5.12 11.78 7.11
CA ASP A 11 5.31 10.35 6.81
C ASP A 11 6.18 9.66 7.88
N THR A 12 7.20 10.35 8.37
CA THR A 12 8.11 9.84 9.41
C THR A 12 7.35 9.62 10.72
N VAL A 13 6.63 10.64 11.21
CA VAL A 13 5.89 10.54 12.48
C VAL A 13 4.74 9.53 12.39
N MET A 14 4.09 9.41 11.23
CA MET A 14 3.13 8.33 10.95
C MET A 14 3.77 6.94 11.07
N GLY A 15 4.94 6.76 10.45
CA GLY A 15 5.70 5.51 10.53
C GLY A 15 6.09 5.15 11.97
N GLU A 16 6.55 6.13 12.75
CA GLU A 16 6.90 5.96 14.17
C GLU A 16 5.71 5.47 15.01
N ALA A 17 4.52 6.08 14.83
CA ALA A 17 3.33 5.64 15.53
C ALA A 17 2.86 4.24 15.10
N ILE A 18 2.92 3.91 13.81
CA ILE A 18 2.55 2.57 13.31
C ILE A 18 3.51 1.50 13.84
N LEU A 19 4.82 1.78 13.88
CA LEU A 19 5.80 0.86 14.46
C LEU A 19 5.54 0.62 15.94
N THR A 20 5.22 1.68 16.69
CA THR A 20 4.87 1.57 18.12
C THR A 20 3.64 0.69 18.33
N LEU A 21 2.62 0.80 17.47
CA LEU A 21 1.44 -0.07 17.49
C LEU A 21 1.70 -1.51 17.05
N LEU A 22 2.68 -1.73 16.18
CA LEU A 22 3.09 -3.09 15.77
C LEU A 22 3.91 -3.78 16.87
N GLU A 23 4.62 -2.99 17.67
CA GLU A 23 5.36 -3.47 18.83
C GLU A 23 4.44 -3.70 20.04
N SER A 24 3.36 -2.93 20.18
CA SER A 24 2.32 -3.27 21.14
C SER A 24 1.59 -4.54 20.67
N ALA A 25 1.39 -5.50 21.57
CA ALA A 25 0.67 -6.73 21.26
C ALA A 25 -0.86 -6.51 21.14
N ASP A 26 -1.27 -5.28 20.83
CA ASP A 26 -2.65 -4.82 20.81
C ASP A 26 -3.24 -4.85 19.39
N ASP A 27 -4.58 -4.80 19.31
CA ASP A 27 -5.28 -4.80 18.04
C ASP A 27 -5.02 -3.51 17.26
N ILE A 28 -4.48 -3.65 16.04
CA ILE A 28 -4.19 -2.54 15.14
C ILE A 28 -5.50 -2.05 14.53
N SER A 29 -5.96 -0.88 14.97
CA SER A 29 -7.15 -0.20 14.47
C SER A 29 -6.89 1.28 14.21
N PHE A 30 -7.77 1.93 13.44
CA PHE A 30 -7.69 3.37 13.22
C PHE A 30 -7.79 4.15 14.54
N ASP A 31 -8.62 3.70 15.47
CA ASP A 31 -8.75 4.34 16.78
C ASP A 31 -7.47 4.16 17.61
N ALA A 32 -6.86 2.96 17.60
CA ALA A 32 -5.57 2.73 18.26
C ALA A 32 -4.47 3.62 17.67
N LEU A 33 -4.43 3.79 16.35
CA LEU A 33 -3.48 4.69 15.69
C LEU A 33 -3.70 6.15 16.06
N ILE A 34 -4.94 6.62 16.12
CA ILE A 34 -5.25 7.98 16.54
C ILE A 34 -4.81 8.22 17.98
N VAL A 35 -5.06 7.28 18.89
CA VAL A 35 -4.61 7.37 20.29
C VAL A 35 -3.08 7.45 20.35
N GLN A 36 -2.37 6.57 19.65
CA GLN A 36 -0.92 6.57 19.63
C GLN A 36 -0.35 7.89 19.08
N LEU A 37 -0.94 8.43 18.02
CA LEU A 37 -0.54 9.72 17.46
C LEU A 37 -0.77 10.88 18.45
N GLN A 38 -1.86 10.84 19.20
CA GLN A 38 -2.19 11.87 20.21
C GLN A 38 -1.26 11.80 21.42
N GLU A 39 -0.90 10.61 21.89
CA GLU A 39 0.07 10.43 22.96
C GLU A 39 1.44 11.01 22.56
N ASN A 40 1.92 10.66 21.37
CA ASN A 40 3.18 11.18 20.84
C ASN A 40 3.14 12.72 20.67
N LEU A 41 2.05 13.27 20.15
CA LEU A 41 1.84 14.72 20.06
C LEU A 41 1.89 15.41 21.43
N SER A 42 1.37 14.77 22.47
CA SER A 42 1.31 15.31 23.83
C SER A 42 2.69 15.34 24.49
N SER A 43 3.56 14.38 24.15
CA SER A 43 4.95 14.34 24.60
C SER A 43 5.91 15.19 23.75
N GLU A 44 5.49 15.61 22.56
CA GLU A 44 6.34 16.31 21.61
C GLU A 44 6.57 17.78 22.02
N THR A 45 7.83 18.21 22.03
CA THR A 45 8.22 19.60 22.36
C THR A 45 8.54 20.43 21.13
N ASP A 46 8.86 19.80 20.01
CA ASP A 46 9.20 20.50 18.77
C ASP A 46 7.92 20.92 18.02
N SER A 47 7.77 22.22 17.81
CA SER A 47 6.65 22.81 17.08
C SER A 47 6.49 22.31 15.64
N GLU A 48 7.60 21.98 14.95
CA GLU A 48 7.52 21.45 13.58
C GLU A 48 7.02 20.00 13.58
N ARG A 49 7.49 19.19 14.53
CA ARG A 49 7.00 17.83 14.73
C ARG A 49 5.55 17.82 15.21
N GLN A 50 5.16 18.72 16.13
CA GLN A 50 3.77 18.85 16.56
C GLN A 50 2.82 19.12 15.38
N GLU A 51 3.22 19.99 14.45
CA GLU A 51 2.42 20.25 13.25
C GLU A 51 2.34 19.02 12.33
N ALA A 52 3.42 18.25 12.23
CA ALA A 52 3.43 16.98 11.51
C ALA A 52 2.50 15.95 12.15
N TRP A 53 2.54 15.80 13.48
CA TRP A 53 1.64 14.94 14.24
C TRP A 53 0.17 15.34 14.07
N ARG A 54 -0.16 16.64 14.13
CA ARG A 54 -1.52 17.15 13.86
C ARG A 54 -1.99 16.85 12.43
N SER A 55 -1.08 17.00 11.46
CA SER A 55 -1.36 16.70 10.05
C SER A 55 -1.61 15.20 9.84
N ALA A 56 -0.80 14.35 10.47
CA ALA A 56 -1.00 12.89 10.48
C ALA A 56 -2.36 12.50 11.07
N ILE A 57 -2.71 13.02 12.26
CA ILE A 57 -4.01 12.78 12.91
C ILE A 57 -5.16 13.19 11.99
N SER A 58 -5.07 14.38 11.40
CA SER A 58 -6.08 14.88 10.46
C SER A 58 -6.20 14.00 9.22
N GLY A 59 -5.08 13.51 8.68
CA GLY A 59 -5.04 12.59 7.56
C GLY A 59 -5.71 11.25 7.86
N VAL A 60 -5.45 10.68 9.04
CA VAL A 60 -6.07 9.42 9.49
C VAL A 60 -7.58 9.60 9.70
N HIS A 61 -8.01 10.69 10.34
CA HIS A 61 -9.43 11.01 10.46
C HIS A 61 -10.10 11.19 9.10
N HIS A 62 -9.46 11.91 8.18
CA HIS A 62 -9.97 12.10 6.83
C HIS A 62 -10.17 10.75 6.12
N PHE A 63 -9.17 9.88 6.17
CA PHE A 63 -9.24 8.55 5.56
C PHE A 63 -10.34 7.68 6.18
N ARG A 64 -10.52 7.73 7.50
CA ARG A 64 -11.60 7.04 8.22
C ARG A 64 -12.99 7.56 7.83
N THR A 65 -13.15 8.87 7.64
CA THR A 65 -14.44 9.48 7.30
C THR A 65 -14.78 9.40 5.82
N GLN A 66 -13.81 9.07 4.96
CA GLN A 66 -14.11 8.77 3.57
C GLN A 66 -14.97 7.50 3.53
N PRO A 67 -16.18 7.56 2.96
CA PRO A 67 -16.92 6.33 2.66
C PRO A 67 -16.04 5.51 1.72
N GLU A 68 -15.78 4.25 2.07
CA GLU A 68 -15.11 3.25 1.22
C GLU A 68 -15.46 3.51 -0.24
N HIS A 69 -14.57 4.21 -0.97
CA HIS A 69 -14.59 4.20 -2.41
C HIS A 69 -14.08 2.82 -2.77
N SER A 70 -15.03 1.88 -2.72
CA SER A 70 -15.00 0.57 -3.31
C SER A 70 -14.07 0.57 -4.50
N LYS A 71 -12.99 -0.20 -4.37
CA LYS A 71 -12.06 -0.54 -5.43
C LYS A 71 -12.78 -0.65 -6.78
N LYS A 72 -12.56 0.33 -7.65
CA LYS A 72 -12.61 0.13 -9.10
C LYS A 72 -11.27 0.56 -9.68
N SER A 73 -10.37 -0.42 -9.72
CA SER A 73 -9.44 -0.69 -10.82
C SER A 73 -8.84 0.53 -11.56
N ALA A 74 -7.64 0.93 -11.17
CA ALA A 74 -6.68 1.53 -12.10
C ALA A 74 -5.34 0.78 -12.14
N TRP A 75 -5.28 -0.41 -11.52
CA TRP A 75 -4.28 -1.41 -11.90
C TRP A 75 -4.95 -2.34 -12.92
N SER A 76 -5.01 -1.91 -14.18
CA SER A 76 -5.15 -2.87 -15.27
C SER A 76 -3.90 -3.74 -15.20
N LEU A 77 -3.99 -4.91 -14.54
CA LEU A 77 -3.08 -6.00 -14.82
C LEU A 77 -3.33 -6.32 -16.28
N GLN A 78 -2.57 -5.68 -17.17
CA GLN A 78 -2.41 -6.14 -18.54
C GLN A 78 -1.71 -7.48 -18.43
N THR A 79 -2.50 -8.52 -18.17
CA THR A 79 -2.10 -9.90 -18.39
C THR A 79 -1.78 -9.96 -19.87
N THR A 80 -0.49 -9.95 -20.16
CA THR A 80 0.07 -10.18 -21.48
C THR A 80 -0.52 -11.48 -22.00
N GLN A 81 -1.51 -11.37 -22.89
CA GLN A 81 -1.92 -12.43 -23.79
C GLN A 81 -0.72 -12.73 -24.68
N ARG A 82 0.20 -13.54 -24.16
CA ARG A 82 1.36 -14.07 -24.88
C ARG A 82 0.79 -15.08 -25.86
N LYS A 83 0.35 -14.58 -27.01
CA LYS A 83 -0.12 -15.34 -28.16
C LYS A 83 1.04 -16.21 -28.66
N SER A 84 1.14 -17.42 -28.12
CA SER A 84 2.07 -18.45 -28.56
C SER A 84 1.67 -18.91 -29.95
N ARG A 85 2.12 -18.19 -30.97
CA ARG A 85 2.27 -18.73 -32.32
C ARG A 85 3.49 -19.64 -32.31
N LEU A 86 3.31 -20.88 -31.87
CA LEU A 86 4.22 -21.94 -32.26
C LEU A 86 4.03 -22.15 -33.76
N ARG A 87 5.04 -21.71 -34.51
CA ARG A 87 5.33 -22.21 -35.83
C ARG A 87 5.68 -23.69 -35.65
N ASP A 88 4.85 -24.58 -36.18
CA ASP A 88 5.28 -25.93 -36.48
C ASP A 88 5.30 -26.02 -38.01
N ASP A 89 6.49 -25.76 -38.53
CA ASP A 89 6.81 -25.86 -39.93
C ASP A 89 7.71 -27.09 -40.07
N THR A 90 7.28 -28.02 -40.91
CA THR A 90 8.14 -28.93 -41.68
C THR A 90 8.59 -30.26 -41.03
N LEU A 91 7.89 -31.32 -41.48
CA LEU A 91 8.36 -32.61 -42.03
C LEU A 91 9.16 -33.61 -41.17
N LEU A 92 8.60 -34.82 -41.02
CA LEU A 92 9.08 -36.12 -41.56
C LEU A 92 8.19 -37.22 -40.93
N SER A 93 7.39 -37.96 -41.69
CA SER A 93 7.81 -39.12 -42.49
C SER A 93 7.64 -40.46 -41.75
N ILE A 94 6.74 -41.28 -42.32
CA ILE A 94 6.81 -42.74 -42.46
C ILE A 94 6.68 -43.59 -41.17
N SER A 95 5.54 -44.27 -41.01
CA SER A 95 5.45 -45.75 -41.17
C SER A 95 4.20 -46.41 -40.55
N LYS A 96 3.53 -47.20 -41.39
CA LYS A 96 2.91 -48.53 -41.14
C LYS A 96 1.75 -48.67 -40.12
N ALA A 97 0.58 -49.08 -40.65
CA ALA A 97 0.05 -50.47 -40.57
C ALA A 97 -1.39 -50.49 -41.15
N ILE A 98 -1.64 -51.08 -42.34
CA ILE A 98 -2.04 -52.49 -42.60
C ILE A 98 -3.54 -52.79 -42.35
N LYS A 99 -4.22 -53.11 -43.47
CA LYS A 99 -5.35 -54.04 -43.74
C LYS A 99 -6.62 -54.00 -42.86
N HIS A 100 -7.77 -53.83 -43.51
CA HIS A 100 -8.59 -54.96 -44.00
C HIS A 100 -9.56 -54.51 -45.10
#